data_AF-A0A5R1YY53-F1
#
_entry.id   AF-A0A5R1YY53-F1
#
_cell.length_a   1.000
_cell.length_b   1.000
_cell.length_c   1.000
_cell.angle_alpha   90.00
_cell.angle_beta   90.00
_cell.angle_gamma   90.00
#
_symmetry.space_group_name_H-M   'P 1'
#
loop_
_entity.id
_entity.type
_entity.pdbx_description
1 polymer ?
#
loop_
_entity_poly.entity_id
_entity_poly.type
_entity_poly.pdbx_seq_one_letter_code
_entity_poly.pdbx_strand_id
1 'polypeptide(L)'
;MKNINPTQTSAWQALQKHYDEMKDVTIAELFANDSDRFAKFSATFDDLMLVDFSKNRITEETLAKLQDLAKETDLAGAIKSMFSGEKINRTEDRAVLHVALRNRSNTPIIVDGKDVMPEVNAVLEKMKTFSQAIISGQWKGYTGKAITDVVNIGIGGSDLGPFMVTEALRPYKNHLTMHFVSNVDGTHIAEVLKKVNPETTLFLVASKTFT
;
A
#
# COMPACT_ATOMS: atom_id res chain seq x y z
N MET A 1 11.16 2.33 18.22
CA MET A 1 10.91 0.87 18.07
C MET A 1 11.95 0.03 18.83
N LYS A 2 11.52 -0.96 19.59
CA LYS A 2 12.44 -1.88 20.32
C LYS A 2 12.95 -2.97 19.37
N ASN A 3 14.19 -3.42 19.57
CA ASN A 3 14.79 -4.52 18.80
C ASN A 3 14.67 -5.84 19.57
N ILE A 4 13.44 -6.31 19.77
CA ILE A 4 13.15 -7.52 20.54
C ILE A 4 13.29 -8.71 19.59
N ASN A 5 14.17 -9.67 19.92
CA ASN A 5 14.27 -10.91 19.16
C ASN A 5 13.05 -11.79 19.48
N PRO A 6 12.15 -12.05 18.51
CA PRO A 6 10.92 -12.79 18.79
C PRO A 6 11.20 -14.18 19.35
N THR A 7 12.28 -14.86 18.94
CA THR A 7 12.57 -16.23 19.37
C THR A 7 12.96 -16.36 20.85
N GLN A 8 13.23 -15.24 21.52
CA GLN A 8 13.60 -15.18 22.93
C GLN A 8 12.43 -14.81 23.85
N THR A 9 11.26 -14.50 23.28
CA THR A 9 10.04 -14.14 24.02
C THR A 9 9.38 -15.37 24.64
N SER A 10 8.66 -15.20 25.76
CA SER A 10 7.88 -16.29 26.35
C SER A 10 6.74 -16.72 25.43
N ALA A 11 6.09 -15.76 24.77
CA ALA A 11 5.05 -16.02 23.80
C ALA A 11 5.54 -16.90 22.63
N TRP A 12 6.77 -16.73 22.15
CA TRP A 12 7.33 -17.58 21.10
C TRP A 12 7.53 -19.02 21.57
N GLN A 13 8.07 -19.22 22.77
CA GLN A 13 8.22 -20.56 23.35
C GLN A 13 6.85 -21.24 23.54
N ALA A 14 5.85 -20.48 23.99
CA ALA A 14 4.47 -20.96 24.11
C ALA A 14 3.85 -21.33 22.76
N LEU A 15 4.10 -20.55 21.71
CA LEU A 15 3.70 -20.87 20.33
C LEU A 15 4.39 -22.13 19.80
N GLN A 16 5.68 -22.30 20.11
CA GLN A 16 6.43 -23.50 19.70
C GLN A 16 5.87 -24.76 20.34
N LYS A 17 5.52 -24.71 21.63
CA LYS A 17 4.84 -25.82 22.31
C LYS A 17 3.45 -26.07 21.72
N HIS A 18 2.67 -25.02 21.48
CA HIS A 18 1.33 -25.16 20.90
C HIS A 18 1.37 -25.69 19.46
N TYR A 19 2.44 -25.40 18.71
CA TYR A 19 2.66 -25.99 17.40
C TYR A 19 2.75 -27.52 17.47
N ASP A 20 3.40 -28.10 18.49
CA ASP A 20 3.47 -29.56 18.64
C ASP A 20 2.10 -30.22 18.86
N GLU A 21 1.14 -29.47 19.41
CA GLU A 21 -0.26 -29.89 19.59
C GLU A 21 -1.08 -29.71 18.29
N MET A 22 -0.77 -28.67 17.51
CA MET A 22 -1.57 -28.26 16.35
C MET A 22 -1.03 -28.76 15.00
N LYS A 23 0.20 -29.28 14.92
CA LYS A 23 0.87 -29.59 13.65
C LYS A 23 0.12 -30.61 12.78
N ASP A 24 -0.57 -31.56 13.41
CA ASP A 24 -1.32 -32.62 12.74
C ASP A 24 -2.83 -32.33 12.65
N VAL A 25 -3.30 -31.25 13.30
CA VAL A 25 -4.71 -30.82 13.24
C VAL A 25 -5.03 -30.26 11.86
N THR A 26 -6.13 -30.71 11.27
CA THR A 26 -6.59 -30.26 9.96
C THR A 26 -7.63 -29.14 10.09
N ILE A 27 -7.72 -28.28 9.07
CA ILE A 27 -8.77 -27.24 9.03
C ILE A 27 -10.17 -27.88 9.02
N ALA A 28 -10.35 -29.02 8.34
CA ALA A 28 -11.63 -29.72 8.28
C ALA A 28 -12.11 -30.17 9.68
N GLU A 29 -11.22 -30.74 10.50
CA GLU A 29 -11.52 -31.09 11.89
C GLU A 29 -11.90 -29.87 12.73
N LEU A 30 -11.21 -28.74 12.53
CA LEU A 30 -11.53 -27.50 13.24
C LEU A 30 -12.94 -26.98 12.93
N PHE A 31 -13.42 -27.13 11.70
CA PHE A 31 -14.81 -26.81 11.35
C PHE A 31 -15.81 -27.87 11.85
N ALA A 32 -15.44 -29.15 11.82
CA ALA A 32 -16.29 -30.22 12.32
C ALA A 32 -16.53 -30.13 13.84
N ASN A 33 -15.53 -29.62 14.57
CA ASN A 33 -15.56 -29.52 16.04
C ASN A 33 -16.09 -28.17 16.56
N ASP A 34 -16.30 -27.17 15.70
CA ASP A 34 -16.81 -25.85 16.07
C ASP A 34 -17.74 -25.31 14.98
N SER A 35 -19.05 -25.47 15.17
CA SER A 35 -20.08 -25.00 14.23
C SER A 35 -20.10 -23.48 14.08
N ASP A 36 -19.60 -22.73 15.07
CA ASP A 36 -19.60 -21.26 15.10
C ASP A 36 -18.25 -20.68 14.64
N ARG A 37 -17.33 -21.53 14.16
CA ARG A 37 -15.96 -21.13 13.78
C ARG A 37 -15.91 -19.96 12.81
N PHE A 38 -16.77 -19.94 11.80
CA PHE A 38 -16.78 -18.84 10.84
C PHE A 38 -17.04 -17.50 11.55
N ALA A 39 -18.01 -17.43 12.45
CA ALA A 39 -18.34 -16.22 13.18
C ALA A 39 -17.22 -15.79 14.14
N LYS A 40 -16.54 -16.74 14.79
CA LYS A 40 -15.41 -16.46 15.70
C LYS A 40 -14.14 -15.99 15.00
N PHE A 41 -13.91 -16.46 13.77
CA PHE A 41 -12.69 -16.20 12.99
C PHE A 41 -12.97 -15.41 11.71
N SER A 42 -13.93 -14.49 11.79
CA SER A 42 -14.14 -13.47 10.77
C SER A 42 -14.35 -12.11 11.44
N ALA A 43 -14.05 -11.06 10.71
CA ALA A 43 -14.31 -9.68 11.12
C ALA A 43 -14.90 -8.91 9.94
N THR A 44 -15.94 -8.14 10.20
CA THR A 44 -16.57 -7.25 9.21
C THR A 44 -16.21 -5.81 9.52
N PHE A 45 -15.72 -5.07 8.52
CA PHE A 45 -15.40 -3.66 8.62
C PHE A 45 -16.46 -2.83 7.91
N ASP A 46 -17.15 -1.96 8.64
CA ASP A 46 -18.18 -1.01 8.19
C ASP A 46 -19.27 -1.63 7.28
N ASP A 47 -19.58 -2.93 7.46
CA ASP A 47 -20.43 -3.73 6.55
C ASP A 47 -19.96 -3.77 5.07
N LEU A 48 -18.76 -3.26 4.79
CA LEU A 48 -18.17 -3.15 3.46
C LEU A 48 -17.26 -4.32 3.12
N MET A 49 -16.53 -4.84 4.12
CA MET A 49 -15.49 -5.83 3.89
C MET A 49 -15.49 -6.89 4.98
N LEU A 50 -15.77 -8.13 4.58
CA LEU A 50 -15.60 -9.32 5.40
C LEU A 50 -14.17 -9.84 5.24
N VAL A 51 -13.45 -9.95 6.34
CA VAL A 51 -12.16 -10.66 6.42
C VAL A 51 -12.41 -12.00 7.11
N ASP A 52 -12.49 -13.06 6.31
CA ASP A 52 -12.59 -14.44 6.79
C ASP A 52 -11.19 -15.04 6.97
N PHE A 53 -10.79 -15.28 8.21
CA PHE A 53 -9.54 -15.95 8.56
C PHE A 53 -9.78 -17.33 9.20
N SER A 54 -11.02 -17.85 9.14
CA SER A 54 -11.43 -19.15 9.72
C SER A 54 -10.78 -20.36 9.05
N LYS A 55 -10.36 -20.22 7.79
CA LYS A 55 -9.67 -21.26 7.00
C LYS A 55 -8.16 -21.29 7.25
N ASN A 56 -7.69 -20.71 8.35
CA ASN A 56 -6.34 -20.91 8.87
C ASN A 56 -6.34 -22.04 9.92
N ARG A 57 -5.20 -22.72 10.07
CA ARG A 57 -4.98 -23.72 11.12
C ARG A 57 -4.69 -23.02 12.46
N ILE A 58 -5.74 -22.42 13.03
CA ILE A 58 -5.71 -21.65 14.28
C ILE A 58 -6.93 -21.98 15.14
N THR A 59 -6.74 -21.97 16.45
CA THR A 59 -7.81 -21.98 17.46
C THR A 59 -7.85 -20.63 18.19
N GLU A 60 -8.80 -20.46 19.11
CA GLU A 60 -8.89 -19.26 19.94
C GLU A 60 -7.61 -19.12 20.80
N GLU A 61 -7.09 -20.26 21.27
CA GLU A 61 -5.80 -20.32 21.96
C GLU A 61 -4.63 -19.92 21.04
N THR A 62 -4.59 -20.42 19.80
CA THR A 62 -3.54 -20.02 18.85
C THR A 62 -3.55 -18.50 18.64
N LEU A 63 -4.73 -17.91 18.44
CA LEU A 63 -4.88 -16.48 18.23
C LEU A 63 -4.46 -15.67 19.45
N ALA A 64 -4.84 -16.11 20.67
CA ALA A 64 -4.40 -15.48 21.91
C ALA A 64 -2.87 -15.47 22.04
N LYS A 65 -2.20 -16.61 21.76
CA LYS A 65 -0.72 -16.70 21.82
C LYS A 65 -0.04 -15.83 20.75
N LEU A 66 -0.60 -15.75 19.55
CA LEU A 66 -0.09 -14.84 18.49
C LEU A 66 -0.23 -13.36 18.92
N GLN A 67 -1.33 -13.00 19.56
CA GLN A 67 -1.52 -11.66 20.12
C GLN A 67 -0.56 -11.37 21.27
N ASP A 68 -0.26 -12.36 22.12
CA ASP A 68 0.74 -12.21 23.18
C ASP A 68 2.14 -12.00 22.60
N LEU A 69 2.50 -12.67 21.49
CA LEU A 69 3.75 -12.38 20.78
C LEU A 69 3.77 -10.95 20.24
N ALA A 70 2.67 -10.47 19.66
CA ALA A 70 2.57 -9.07 19.19
C ALA A 70 2.72 -8.05 20.34
N LYS A 71 2.21 -8.37 21.54
CA LYS A 71 2.39 -7.55 22.76
C LYS A 71 3.83 -7.61 23.26
N GLU A 72 4.42 -8.79 23.40
CA GLU A 72 5.80 -8.98 23.88
C GLU A 72 6.84 -8.37 22.94
N THR A 73 6.54 -8.31 21.63
CA THR A 73 7.38 -7.63 20.62
C THR A 73 7.09 -6.12 20.49
N ASP A 74 6.21 -5.57 21.33
CA ASP A 74 5.86 -4.14 21.38
C ASP A 74 5.31 -3.58 20.05
N LEU A 75 4.44 -4.34 19.38
CA LEU A 75 3.80 -3.92 18.13
C LEU A 75 3.03 -2.59 18.29
N ALA A 76 2.36 -2.39 19.42
CA ALA A 76 1.64 -1.14 19.71
C ALA A 76 2.60 0.07 19.77
N GLY A 77 3.75 -0.08 20.42
CA GLY A 77 4.80 0.93 20.42
C GLY A 77 5.37 1.17 19.02
N ALA A 78 5.59 0.11 18.24
CA ALA A 78 6.04 0.21 16.85
C ALA A 78 5.06 0.97 15.95
N ILE A 79 3.76 0.68 16.05
CA ILE A 79 2.69 1.41 15.34
C ILE A 79 2.73 2.88 15.74
N LYS A 80 2.76 3.19 17.04
CA LYS A 80 2.84 4.58 17.52
C LYS A 80 4.06 5.31 16.96
N SER A 81 5.25 4.71 17.02
CA SER A 81 6.49 5.28 16.44
C SER A 81 6.33 5.59 14.94
N MET A 82 5.71 4.70 14.16
CA MET A 82 5.48 4.95 12.74
C MET A 82 4.53 6.14 12.51
N PHE A 83 3.38 6.15 13.19
CA PHE A 83 2.36 7.19 13.02
C PHE A 83 2.78 8.56 13.56
N SER A 84 3.67 8.61 14.55
CA SER A 84 4.20 9.87 15.11
C SER A 84 5.35 10.47 14.28
N GLY A 85 5.84 9.77 13.26
CA GLY A 85 6.96 10.25 12.43
C GLY A 85 8.34 10.02 13.02
N GLU A 86 8.50 9.11 14.00
CA GLU A 86 9.83 8.71 14.45
C GLU A 86 10.64 8.09 13.31
N LYS A 87 11.96 8.29 13.34
CA LYS A 87 12.90 7.76 12.36
C LYS A 87 13.14 6.25 12.54
N ILE A 88 12.11 5.47 12.23
CA ILE A 88 12.14 4.00 12.39
C ILE A 88 12.93 3.29 11.28
N ASN A 89 13.12 3.92 10.12
CA ASN A 89 14.07 3.45 9.11
C ASN A 89 15.48 3.92 9.53
N ARG A 90 16.12 3.11 10.38
CA ARG A 90 17.38 3.45 11.04
C ARG A 90 18.57 3.52 10.09
N THR A 91 18.62 2.63 9.10
CA THR A 91 19.77 2.54 8.18
C THR A 91 19.89 3.75 7.28
N GLU A 92 18.78 4.44 7.01
CA GLU A 92 18.74 5.66 6.21
C GLU A 92 18.44 6.92 7.04
N ASP A 93 18.30 6.81 8.36
CA ASP A 93 17.86 7.88 9.28
C ASP A 93 16.58 8.60 8.81
N ARG A 94 15.52 7.84 8.51
CA ARG A 94 14.27 8.36 7.92
C ARG A 94 13.01 7.96 8.69
N ALA A 95 12.04 8.87 8.71
CA ALA A 95 10.66 8.57 9.07
C ALA A 95 9.97 7.72 7.98
N VAL A 96 8.92 6.98 8.34
CA VAL A 96 8.14 6.13 7.42
C VAL A 96 6.67 6.55 7.46
N LEU A 97 6.28 7.48 6.58
CA LEU A 97 5.03 8.24 6.71
C LEU A 97 4.10 8.16 5.48
N HIS A 98 4.00 7.00 4.83
CA HIS A 98 3.00 6.80 3.78
C HIS A 98 1.55 6.99 4.31
N VAL A 99 1.33 6.85 5.62
CA VAL A 99 0.05 7.16 6.27
C VAL A 99 -0.32 8.65 6.22
N ALA A 100 0.66 9.56 6.26
CA ALA A 100 0.42 11.00 6.18
C ALA A 100 -0.19 11.40 4.83
N LEU A 101 0.21 10.72 3.75
CA LEU A 101 -0.26 10.98 2.38
C LEU A 101 -1.78 10.74 2.18
N ARG A 102 -2.41 10.01 3.11
CA ARG A 102 -3.84 9.69 3.09
C ARG A 102 -4.56 10.10 4.38
N ASN A 103 -3.93 10.94 5.20
CA ASN A 103 -4.50 11.45 6.44
C ASN A 103 -5.55 12.53 6.18
N ARG A 104 -6.82 12.11 6.04
CA ARG A 104 -7.94 13.01 5.72
C ARG A 104 -8.39 13.89 6.90
N SER A 105 -8.06 13.53 8.15
CA SER A 105 -8.37 14.37 9.31
C SER A 105 -7.48 15.60 9.40
N ASN A 106 -6.40 15.65 8.60
CA ASN A 106 -5.39 16.72 8.65
C ASN A 106 -4.80 16.95 10.05
N THR A 107 -4.81 15.92 10.90
CA THR A 107 -4.13 15.98 12.19
C THR A 107 -2.62 16.14 11.93
N PRO A 108 -1.94 17.10 12.59
CA PRO A 108 -0.52 17.36 12.35
C PRO A 108 0.35 16.13 12.56
N ILE A 109 1.34 15.93 11.68
CA ILE A 109 2.37 14.90 11.83
C ILE A 109 3.73 15.59 11.71
N ILE A 110 4.47 15.60 12.82
CA ILE A 110 5.69 16.40 12.94
C ILE A 110 6.92 15.57 12.56
N VAL A 111 7.72 16.08 11.63
CA VAL A 111 9.04 15.54 11.26
C VAL A 111 10.05 16.69 11.32
N ASP A 112 11.17 16.48 12.03
CA ASP A 112 12.22 17.49 12.20
C ASP A 112 11.68 18.88 12.62
N GLY A 113 10.67 18.88 13.51
CA GLY A 113 10.04 20.08 14.06
C GLY A 113 9.00 20.75 13.16
N LYS A 114 8.64 20.17 12.01
CA LYS A 114 7.67 20.73 11.06
C LYS A 114 6.51 19.77 10.80
N ASP A 115 5.30 20.31 10.72
CA ASP A 115 4.14 19.56 10.25
C ASP A 115 4.23 19.32 8.74
N VAL A 116 4.12 18.07 8.32
CA VAL A 116 4.21 17.67 6.90
C VAL A 116 2.88 17.82 6.15
N MET A 117 1.75 17.93 6.86
CA MET A 117 0.42 17.94 6.24
C MET A 117 0.19 19.09 5.25
N PRO A 118 0.67 20.34 5.48
CA PRO A 118 0.54 21.41 4.49
C PRO A 118 1.21 21.08 3.15
N GLU A 119 2.40 20.48 3.17
CA GLU A 119 3.13 20.10 1.95
C GLU A 119 2.41 18.97 1.19
N VAL A 120 1.91 17.97 1.92
CA VAL A 120 1.09 16.88 1.34
C VAL A 120 -0.13 17.47 0.63
N ASN A 121 -0.88 18.35 1.29
CA ASN A 121 -2.07 18.95 0.71
C ASN A 121 -1.78 19.85 -0.48
N ALA A 122 -0.66 20.60 -0.45
CA ALA A 122 -0.25 21.43 -1.57
C ALA A 122 0.03 20.60 -2.82
N VAL A 123 0.69 19.44 -2.69
CA VAL A 123 0.94 18.53 -3.81
C VAL A 123 -0.35 17.88 -4.30
N LEU A 124 -1.25 17.47 -3.41
CA LEU A 124 -2.56 16.92 -3.79
C LEU A 124 -3.41 17.95 -4.57
N GLU A 125 -3.44 19.21 -4.15
CA GLU A 125 -4.15 20.25 -4.89
C GLU A 125 -3.49 20.52 -6.24
N LYS A 126 -2.15 20.57 -6.31
CA LYS A 126 -1.42 20.69 -7.57
C LYS A 126 -1.76 19.55 -8.54
N MET A 127 -1.80 18.30 -8.06
CA MET A 127 -2.18 17.14 -8.86
C MET A 127 -3.63 17.23 -9.35
N LYS A 128 -4.55 17.70 -8.50
CA LYS A 128 -5.95 17.91 -8.85
C LYS A 128 -6.10 18.97 -9.95
N THR A 129 -5.51 20.15 -9.78
CA THR A 129 -5.56 21.22 -10.79
C THR A 129 -4.96 20.74 -12.12
N PHE A 130 -3.79 20.09 -12.06
CA PHE A 130 -3.11 19.58 -13.26
C PHE A 130 -3.96 18.52 -13.98
N SER A 131 -4.41 17.48 -13.26
CA SER A 131 -5.22 16.42 -13.85
C SER A 131 -6.54 16.93 -14.43
N GLN A 132 -7.21 17.89 -13.78
CA GLN A 132 -8.41 18.52 -14.31
C GLN A 132 -8.15 19.29 -15.62
N ALA A 133 -7.01 19.98 -15.73
CA ALA A 133 -6.62 20.67 -16.96
C ALA A 133 -6.38 19.69 -18.12
N ILE A 134 -5.74 18.53 -17.85
CA ILE A 134 -5.56 17.46 -18.85
C ILE A 134 -6.93 16.88 -19.25
N ILE A 135 -7.73 16.45 -18.29
CA ILE A 135 -9.00 15.74 -18.51
C ILE A 135 -10.05 16.64 -19.17
N SER A 136 -10.09 17.93 -18.85
CA SER A 136 -11.00 18.87 -19.54
C SER A 136 -10.57 19.19 -20.97
N GLY A 137 -9.35 18.82 -21.36
CA GLY A 137 -8.74 19.21 -22.62
C GLY A 137 -8.34 20.68 -22.68
N GLN A 138 -8.36 21.42 -21.55
CA GLN A 138 -7.82 22.78 -21.48
C GLN A 138 -6.31 22.79 -21.71
N TRP A 139 -5.61 21.80 -21.17
CA TRP A 139 -4.19 21.60 -21.45
C TRP A 139 -4.00 21.07 -22.86
N LYS A 140 -3.19 21.78 -23.65
CA LYS A 140 -2.91 21.45 -25.04
C LYS A 140 -1.47 20.96 -25.20
N GLY A 141 -1.28 20.03 -26.14
CA GLY A 141 0.03 19.70 -26.69
C GLY A 141 0.57 20.84 -27.55
N TYR A 142 1.79 20.66 -28.06
CA TYR A 142 2.52 21.72 -28.77
C TYR A 142 1.83 22.20 -30.06
N THR A 143 0.92 21.40 -30.64
CA THR A 143 0.12 21.78 -31.83
C THR A 143 -1.25 22.35 -31.48
N GLY A 144 -1.57 22.55 -30.20
CA GLY A 144 -2.88 23.02 -29.75
C GLY A 144 -3.94 21.92 -29.59
N LYS A 145 -3.61 20.66 -29.85
CA LYS A 145 -4.50 19.51 -29.64
C LYS A 145 -4.59 19.11 -28.17
N ALA A 146 -5.74 18.58 -27.74
CA ALA A 146 -5.89 18.06 -26.38
C ALA A 146 -5.12 16.74 -26.20
N ILE A 147 -4.71 16.44 -24.98
CA ILE A 147 -4.04 15.17 -24.65
C ILE A 147 -5.05 14.01 -24.75
N THR A 148 -4.61 12.92 -25.38
CA THR A 148 -5.39 11.66 -25.53
C THR A 148 -4.72 10.49 -24.82
N ASP A 149 -3.38 10.53 -24.70
CA ASP A 149 -2.55 9.45 -24.20
C ASP A 149 -1.64 9.95 -23.08
N VAL A 150 -1.51 9.15 -22.02
CA VAL A 150 -0.58 9.40 -20.92
C VAL A 150 0.35 8.21 -20.79
N VAL A 151 1.66 8.44 -20.87
CA VAL A 151 2.69 7.41 -20.75
C VAL A 151 3.44 7.62 -19.44
N ASN A 152 3.24 6.72 -18.48
CA ASN A 152 4.05 6.68 -17.25
C ASN A 152 5.37 5.96 -17.53
N ILE A 153 6.48 6.59 -17.18
CA ILE A 153 7.84 6.04 -17.27
C ILE A 153 8.39 5.93 -15.86
N GLY A 154 8.58 4.70 -15.37
CA GLY A 154 9.09 4.45 -14.03
C GLY A 154 9.32 2.96 -13.80
N ILE A 155 10.03 2.58 -12.75
CA ILE A 155 10.31 1.17 -12.43
C ILE A 155 9.99 0.87 -10.96
N GLY A 156 9.66 -0.39 -10.66
CA GLY A 156 9.40 -0.87 -9.30
C GLY A 156 8.23 -0.12 -8.67
N GLY A 157 8.47 0.57 -7.55
CA GLY A 157 7.44 1.34 -6.84
C GLY A 157 6.84 2.50 -7.66
N SER A 158 7.56 3.00 -8.66
CA SER A 158 7.11 4.05 -9.57
C SER A 158 6.27 3.55 -10.76
N ASP A 159 6.05 2.23 -10.85
CA ASP A 159 5.28 1.59 -11.93
C ASP A 159 4.18 0.66 -11.41
N LEU A 160 4.52 -0.27 -10.52
CA LEU A 160 3.60 -1.32 -10.06
C LEU A 160 2.34 -0.76 -9.42
N GLY A 161 2.47 0.29 -8.60
CA GLY A 161 1.33 0.96 -7.96
C GLY A 161 0.39 1.63 -8.97
N PRO A 162 0.89 2.56 -9.80
CA PRO A 162 0.12 3.16 -10.89
C PRO A 162 -0.56 2.14 -11.82
N PHE A 163 0.17 1.10 -12.25
CA PHE A 163 -0.37 0.06 -13.11
C PHE A 163 -1.51 -0.70 -12.42
N MET A 164 -1.27 -1.22 -11.21
CA MET A 164 -2.27 -1.99 -10.47
C MET A 164 -3.57 -1.20 -10.21
N VAL A 165 -3.46 0.06 -9.76
CA VAL A 165 -4.64 0.87 -9.43
C VAL A 165 -5.44 1.25 -10.67
N THR A 166 -4.78 1.62 -11.77
CA THR A 166 -5.48 1.96 -13.01
C THR A 166 -6.17 0.76 -13.65
N GLU A 167 -5.58 -0.43 -13.54
CA GLU A 167 -6.19 -1.69 -13.97
C GLU A 167 -7.39 -2.07 -13.09
N ALA A 168 -7.24 -2.04 -11.77
CA ALA A 168 -8.31 -2.39 -10.83
C ALA A 168 -9.51 -1.42 -10.92
N LEU A 169 -9.25 -0.13 -11.16
CA LEU A 169 -10.26 0.91 -11.28
C LEU A 169 -10.66 1.21 -12.74
N ARG A 170 -10.33 0.33 -13.69
CA ARG A 170 -10.67 0.49 -15.11
C ARG A 170 -12.14 0.87 -15.36
N PRO A 171 -13.16 0.35 -14.64
CA PRO A 171 -14.56 0.78 -14.84
C PRO A 171 -14.81 2.26 -14.58
N TYR A 172 -13.94 2.94 -13.83
CA TYR A 172 -14.05 4.36 -13.49
C TYR A 172 -13.18 5.27 -14.37
N LYS A 173 -12.59 4.73 -15.46
CA LYS A 173 -11.73 5.50 -16.36
C LYS A 173 -12.51 6.61 -17.07
N ASN A 174 -11.78 7.65 -17.46
CA ASN A 174 -12.25 8.64 -18.43
C ASN A 174 -11.80 8.27 -19.85
N HIS A 175 -11.75 9.26 -20.76
CA HIS A 175 -11.39 9.06 -22.17
C HIS A 175 -9.87 8.91 -22.42
N LEU A 176 -9.00 9.20 -21.45
CA LEU A 176 -7.55 9.10 -21.62
C LEU A 176 -7.12 7.62 -21.73
N THR A 177 -6.13 7.38 -22.57
CA THR A 177 -5.47 6.07 -22.68
C THR A 177 -4.18 6.09 -21.87
N MET A 178 -4.07 5.15 -20.92
CA MET A 178 -2.90 5.02 -20.05
C MET A 178 -1.93 3.97 -20.61
N HIS A 179 -0.65 4.31 -20.66
CA HIS A 179 0.44 3.42 -21.03
C HIS A 179 1.51 3.43 -19.94
N PHE A 180 2.19 2.31 -19.76
CA PHE A 180 3.21 2.12 -18.74
C PHE A 180 4.48 1.60 -19.39
N VAL A 181 5.61 2.27 -19.13
CA VAL A 181 6.93 1.92 -19.63
C VAL A 181 7.87 1.80 -18.44
N SER A 182 8.36 0.58 -18.19
CA SER A 182 9.15 0.30 -17.00
C SER A 182 10.41 -0.52 -17.22
N ASN A 183 10.54 -1.13 -18.39
CA ASN A 183 11.70 -1.95 -18.72
C ASN A 183 12.75 -1.09 -19.42
N VAL A 184 14.02 -1.34 -19.11
CA VAL A 184 15.16 -0.72 -19.80
C VAL A 184 15.33 -1.28 -21.23
N ASP A 185 14.79 -2.46 -21.50
CA ASP A 185 14.68 -2.98 -22.86
C ASP A 185 13.91 -1.99 -23.75
N GLY A 186 14.59 -1.45 -24.76
CA GLY A 186 14.04 -0.46 -25.69
C GLY A 186 12.81 -0.95 -26.46
N THR A 187 12.58 -2.27 -26.51
CA THR A 187 11.36 -2.85 -27.08
C THR A 187 10.12 -2.33 -26.37
N HIS A 188 10.15 -2.18 -25.05
CA HIS A 188 8.98 -1.78 -24.27
C HIS A 188 8.50 -0.37 -24.67
N ILE A 189 9.42 0.61 -24.70
CA ILE A 189 9.07 1.96 -25.13
C ILE A 189 8.75 2.01 -26.64
N ALA A 190 9.46 1.25 -27.48
CA ALA A 190 9.19 1.21 -28.92
C ALA A 190 7.76 0.73 -29.23
N GLU A 191 7.27 -0.30 -28.54
CA GLU A 191 5.89 -0.80 -28.71
C GLU A 191 4.82 0.17 -28.21
N VAL A 192 5.12 0.99 -27.20
CA VAL A 192 4.23 2.07 -26.76
C VAL A 192 4.24 3.22 -27.76
N LEU A 193 5.42 3.64 -28.25
CA LEU A 193 5.55 4.73 -29.20
C LEU A 193 4.85 4.47 -30.54
N LYS A 194 4.72 3.20 -30.96
CA LYS A 194 3.91 2.82 -32.14
C LYS A 194 2.41 3.11 -32.00
N LYS A 195 1.91 3.28 -30.77
CA LYS A 195 0.47 3.41 -30.46
C LYS A 195 0.04 4.87 -30.20
N VAL A 196 0.98 5.77 -29.95
CA VAL A 196 0.71 7.13 -29.46
C VAL A 196 1.12 8.21 -30.46
N ASN A 197 0.52 9.40 -30.36
CA ASN A 197 0.85 10.54 -31.20
C ASN A 197 1.58 11.63 -30.38
N PRO A 198 2.78 12.09 -30.77
CA PRO A 198 3.52 13.09 -30.01
C PRO A 198 2.77 14.42 -29.82
N GLU A 199 1.81 14.76 -30.68
CA GLU A 199 0.99 15.97 -30.56
C GLU A 199 -0.03 15.90 -29.40
N THR A 200 -0.39 14.69 -28.97
CA THR A 200 -1.47 14.46 -28.00
C THR A 200 -1.04 13.54 -26.85
N THR A 201 0.26 13.31 -26.68
CA THR A 201 0.80 12.44 -25.62
C THR A 201 1.45 13.24 -24.51
N LEU A 202 1.10 12.92 -23.26
CA LEU A 202 1.77 13.40 -22.06
C LEU A 202 2.69 12.30 -21.50
N PHE A 203 3.95 12.62 -21.24
CA PHE A 203 4.88 11.72 -20.54
C PHE A 203 5.00 12.10 -19.07
N LEU A 204 4.86 11.11 -18.19
CA LEU A 204 5.08 11.24 -16.74
C LEU A 204 6.33 10.46 -16.36
N VAL A 205 7.42 11.16 -16.05
CA VAL A 205 8.67 10.53 -15.61
C VAL A 205 8.67 10.41 -14.10
N ALA A 206 8.44 9.19 -13.60
CA ALA A 206 8.35 8.87 -12.18
C ALA A 206 9.60 8.16 -11.69
N SER A 207 10.47 8.89 -11.00
CA SER A 207 11.63 8.33 -10.29
C SER A 207 11.86 9.11 -9.00
N LYS A 208 11.95 8.40 -7.86
CA LYS A 208 12.18 9.04 -6.55
C LYS A 208 13.55 9.72 -6.49
N THR A 209 14.58 9.10 -7.08
CA THR A 209 15.94 9.62 -7.08
C THR A 209 16.22 10.48 -8.31
N PHE A 210 15.53 10.22 -9.43
CA PHE A 210 15.74 10.88 -10.73
C PHE A 210 17.16 10.72 -11.28
N THR A 211 17.83 9.64 -10.90
CA THR A 211 19.20 9.25 -11.27
C THR A 211 19.21 7.91 -11.98
#